data_AF-A0AAU9Y3S0-F1
#
_entry.id   AF-A0AAU9Y3S0-F1
#
_cell.length_a   1.000
_cell.length_b   1.000
_cell.length_c   1.000
_cell.angle_alpha   90.00
_cell.angle_beta   90.00
_cell.angle_gamma   90.00
#
_symmetry.space_group_name_H-M   'P 1'
#
loop_
_entity.id
_entity.type
_entity.pdbx_description
1 polymer ?
#
loop_
_entity_poly.entity_id
_entity_poly.type
_entity_poly.pdbx_seq_one_letter_code
_entity_poly.pdbx_strand_id
1 'polypeptide(L)'
;MAAIPLCIPNNCSWDETSGAFQRDSSQPRTGLQPVNPALRKLRSIGGPVCVVSIAGPCRRGKSYILSRAFDQGDVFPLGHSFDPETMGIWLWVVPEKYTDAQGREFTVVLLDSEGIDAVSAEGINDHAIFTLSVLLSSVLIYNSVGVPTRTDLEGLEYPFRLYYVLICS
;
A
#
# COMPACT_ATOMS: atom_id res chain seq x y z
N MET A 1 -7.75 -8.79 14.33
CA MET A 1 -8.33 -7.83 13.36
C MET A 1 -7.36 -7.78 12.19
N ALA A 2 -7.85 -7.79 10.95
CA ALA A 2 -7.00 -7.76 9.76
C ALA A 2 -6.88 -6.33 9.20
N ALA A 3 -5.91 -6.12 8.32
CA ALA A 3 -5.81 -4.93 7.49
C ALA A 3 -7.07 -4.76 6.64
N ILE A 4 -7.39 -3.50 6.32
CA ILE A 4 -8.53 -3.13 5.47
C ILE A 4 -8.00 -2.43 4.22
N PRO A 5 -8.67 -2.58 3.06
CA PRO A 5 -8.22 -1.88 1.88
C PRO A 5 -8.38 -0.36 2.04
N LEU A 6 -7.35 0.40 1.68
CA LEU A 6 -7.40 1.86 1.54
C LEU A 6 -8.01 2.26 0.20
N CYS A 7 -7.53 1.64 -0.87
CA CYS A 7 -8.08 1.76 -2.20
C CYS A 7 -7.96 0.44 -2.95
N ILE A 8 -8.94 0.14 -3.79
CA ILE A 8 -9.01 -1.10 -4.57
C ILE A 8 -9.28 -0.75 -6.03
N PRO A 9 -9.02 -1.67 -6.98
CA PRO A 9 -9.46 -1.51 -8.36
C PRO A 9 -10.96 -1.20 -8.45
N ASN A 10 -11.35 -0.40 -9.43
CA ASN A 10 -12.76 -0.02 -9.65
C ASN A 10 -13.67 -1.18 -10.09
N ASN A 11 -13.09 -2.31 -10.53
CA ASN A 11 -13.78 -3.56 -10.78
C ASN A 11 -13.73 -4.54 -9.60
N CYS A 12 -13.33 -4.09 -8.41
CA CYS A 12 -13.33 -4.88 -7.18
C CYS A 12 -14.28 -4.28 -6.15
N SER A 13 -14.79 -5.12 -5.26
CA SER A 13 -15.59 -4.74 -4.10
C SER A 13 -15.04 -5.38 -2.82
N TRP A 14 -15.22 -4.69 -1.70
CA TRP A 14 -14.84 -5.18 -0.38
C TRP A 14 -15.96 -4.92 0.62
N ASP A 15 -16.35 -5.95 1.35
CA ASP A 15 -17.41 -5.88 2.36
C ASP A 15 -16.83 -5.67 3.76
N GLU A 16 -17.26 -4.59 4.43
CA GLU A 16 -16.74 -4.19 5.75
C GLU A 16 -17.10 -5.20 6.85
N THR A 17 -18.22 -5.91 6.72
CA THR A 17 -18.74 -6.79 7.77
C THR A 17 -18.05 -8.15 7.74
N SER A 18 -17.93 -8.73 6.55
CA SER A 18 -17.36 -10.06 6.32
C SER A 18 -15.86 -10.03 6.03
N GLY A 19 -15.32 -8.87 5.63
CA GLY A 19 -13.96 -8.74 5.11
C GLY A 19 -13.79 -9.37 3.71
N ALA A 20 -14.87 -9.81 3.08
CA ALA A 20 -14.84 -10.49 1.78
C ALA A 20 -14.41 -9.52 0.68
N PHE A 21 -13.49 -9.98 -0.17
CA PHE A 21 -13.02 -9.27 -1.34
C PHE A 21 -13.50 -10.00 -2.60
N GLN A 22 -14.09 -9.27 -3.55
CA GLN A 22 -14.61 -9.84 -4.79
C GLN A 22 -14.15 -9.02 -5.99
N ARG A 23 -13.70 -9.71 -7.04
CA ARG A 23 -13.35 -9.11 -8.32
C ARG A 23 -14.41 -9.42 -9.37
N ASP A 24 -14.90 -8.40 -10.05
CA ASP A 24 -15.74 -8.54 -11.22
C ASP A 24 -14.87 -8.70 -12.48
N SER A 25 -14.71 -9.95 -12.92
CA SER A 25 -13.95 -10.29 -14.13
C SER A 25 -14.64 -9.86 -15.42
N SER A 26 -15.90 -9.42 -15.38
CA SER A 26 -16.63 -8.92 -16.55
C SER A 26 -16.30 -7.46 -16.89
N GLN A 27 -15.74 -6.71 -15.93
CA GLN A 27 -15.39 -5.30 -16.07
C GLN A 27 -13.87 -5.11 -16.12
N PRO A 28 -13.35 -4.27 -17.04
CA PRO A 28 -11.94 -3.94 -17.07
C PRO A 28 -11.55 -3.09 -15.84
N ARG A 29 -10.29 -3.21 -15.42
CA ARG A 29 -9.71 -2.31 -14.41
C ARG A 29 -9.31 -1.01 -15.10
N THR A 30 -10.00 0.08 -14.79
CA THR A 30 -9.70 1.40 -15.38
C THR A 30 -9.18 2.41 -14.36
N GLY A 31 -9.14 2.06 -13.07
CA GLY A 31 -8.59 2.93 -12.03
C GLY A 31 -8.71 2.35 -10.62
N LEU A 32 -8.42 3.20 -9.64
CA LEU A 32 -8.54 2.89 -8.21
C LEU A 32 -9.69 3.70 -7.60
N GLN A 33 -10.40 3.09 -6.65
CA GLN A 33 -11.43 3.74 -5.85
C GLN A 33 -11.07 3.65 -4.35
N PRO A 34 -11.28 4.72 -3.58
CA PRO A 34 -11.05 4.69 -2.14
C PRO A 34 -12.13 3.89 -1.41
N VAL A 35 -11.77 3.28 -0.29
CA VAL A 35 -12.67 2.51 0.55
C VAL A 35 -13.04 3.32 1.79
N ASN A 36 -14.31 3.70 1.91
CA ASN A 36 -14.82 4.58 2.96
C ASN A 36 -14.47 4.14 4.40
N PRO A 37 -14.56 2.84 4.76
CA PRO A 37 -14.09 2.33 6.05
C PRO A 37 -12.65 2.74 6.42
N ALA A 38 -11.71 2.66 5.48
CA ALA A 38 -10.34 3.08 5.71
C ALA A 38 -10.21 4.60 5.88
N LEU A 39 -10.96 5.38 5.09
CA LEU A 39 -11.01 6.84 5.25
C LEU A 39 -11.55 7.25 6.63
N ARG A 40 -12.59 6.57 7.14
CA ARG A 40 -13.10 6.81 8.49
C ARG A 40 -12.06 6.47 9.55
N LYS A 41 -11.36 5.33 9.40
CA LYS A 41 -10.30 4.91 10.31
C LYS A 41 -9.13 5.90 10.34
N LEU A 42 -8.74 6.44 9.18
CA LEU A 42 -7.71 7.48 9.10
C LEU A 42 -8.16 8.79 9.75
N ARG A 43 -9.39 9.24 9.50
CA ARG A 43 -9.94 10.48 10.08
C ARG A 43 -10.10 10.43 11.59
N SER A 44 -10.24 9.24 12.17
CA SER A 44 -10.33 9.07 13.63
C SER A 44 -8.97 9.12 14.32
N ILE A 45 -7.85 9.11 13.59
CA ILE A 45 -6.52 9.19 14.20
C ILE A 45 -6.29 10.63 14.68
N GLY A 46 -6.14 10.79 15.99
CA GLY A 46 -5.70 12.04 16.59
C GLY A 46 -4.18 12.14 16.66
N GLY A 47 -3.66 13.32 16.35
CA GLY A 47 -2.23 13.64 16.45
C GLY A 47 -1.43 13.31 15.19
N PRO A 48 -0.08 13.37 15.28
CA PRO A 48 0.80 13.10 14.15
C PRO A 48 0.72 11.65 13.67
N VAL A 49 0.88 11.47 12.36
CA VAL A 49 0.87 10.15 11.70
C VAL A 49 2.16 9.97 10.92
N CYS A 50 2.79 8.81 11.07
CA CYS A 50 3.88 8.34 10.22
C CYS A 50 3.35 7.23 9.32
N VAL A 51 3.37 7.44 8.01
CA VAL A 51 2.93 6.45 7.04
C VAL A 51 4.14 5.68 6.53
N VAL A 52 4.12 4.36 6.68
CA VAL A 52 5.17 3.46 6.20
C VAL A 52 4.57 2.56 5.13
N SER A 53 4.97 2.77 3.89
CA SER A 53 4.49 1.94 2.78
C SER A 53 5.57 0.98 2.30
N ILE A 54 5.16 -0.17 1.80
CA ILE A 54 6.03 -1.10 1.07
C ILE A 54 5.56 -1.24 -0.37
N ALA A 55 6.50 -1.19 -1.30
CA ALA A 55 6.26 -1.38 -2.72
C ALA A 55 7.35 -2.27 -3.33
N GLY A 56 7.08 -2.84 -4.51
CA GLY A 56 8.00 -3.73 -5.21
C GLY A 56 7.28 -4.87 -5.91
N PRO A 57 8.02 -5.81 -6.53
CA PRO A 57 7.44 -6.84 -7.39
C PRO A 57 6.40 -7.72 -6.68
N CYS A 58 5.50 -8.30 -7.47
CA CYS A 58 4.51 -9.26 -6.97
C CYS A 58 5.17 -10.54 -6.41
N ARG A 59 4.56 -11.12 -5.38
CA ARG A 59 4.98 -12.39 -4.73
C ARG A 59 6.38 -12.38 -4.10
N ARG A 60 6.80 -11.25 -3.54
CA ARG A 60 8.10 -11.10 -2.85
C ARG A 60 8.01 -10.89 -1.34
N GLY A 61 6.91 -11.31 -0.72
CA GLY A 61 6.77 -11.29 0.74
C GLY A 61 6.66 -9.89 1.36
N LYS A 62 6.19 -8.89 0.60
CA LYS A 62 6.03 -7.51 1.07
C LYS A 62 5.21 -7.41 2.36
N SER A 63 4.02 -8.00 2.35
CA SER A 63 3.10 -8.04 3.48
C SER A 63 3.72 -8.68 4.72
N TYR A 64 4.52 -9.73 4.53
CA TYR A 64 5.27 -10.40 5.60
C TYR A 64 6.38 -9.50 6.16
N ILE A 65 7.21 -8.91 5.30
CA ILE A 65 8.29 -7.99 5.70
C ILE A 65 7.71 -6.83 6.50
N LEU A 66 6.66 -6.20 5.99
CA LEU A 66 6.05 -5.04 6.63
C LEU A 66 5.44 -5.37 7.99
N SER A 67 4.76 -6.51 8.12
CA SER A 67 4.20 -6.95 9.41
C SER A 67 5.31 -7.19 10.43
N ARG A 68 6.36 -7.93 10.05
CA ARG A 68 7.47 -8.27 10.95
C ARG A 68 8.32 -7.08 11.34
N ALA A 69 8.49 -6.09 10.46
CA ALA A 69 9.25 -4.88 10.77
C ALA A 69 8.64 -4.05 11.93
N PHE A 70 7.35 -4.24 12.22
CA PHE A 70 6.62 -3.54 13.27
C PHE A 70 6.12 -4.50 14.36
N ASP A 71 6.70 -5.70 14.47
CA ASP A 71 6.30 -6.74 15.43
C ASP A 71 4.80 -7.08 15.40
N GLN A 72 4.17 -6.89 14.24
CA GLN A 72 2.78 -7.26 14.02
C GLN A 72 2.71 -8.72 13.59
N GLY A 73 1.64 -9.41 14.00
CA GLY A 73 1.30 -10.73 13.45
C GLY A 73 0.96 -10.67 11.96
N ASP A 74 0.41 -11.73 11.40
CA ASP A 74 0.00 -11.76 9.98
C ASP A 74 -1.29 -10.94 9.79
N VAL A 75 -1.15 -9.61 9.82
CA VAL A 75 -2.26 -8.64 9.78
C VAL A 75 -2.72 -8.34 8.37
N PHE A 76 -1.81 -8.44 7.39
CA PHE A 76 -2.16 -8.38 5.97
C PHE A 76 -2.56 -9.78 5.49
N PRO A 77 -3.66 -9.90 4.73
CA PRO A 77 -4.14 -11.19 4.29
C PRO A 77 -3.08 -11.90 3.42
N LEU A 78 -2.64 -13.08 3.88
CA LEU A 78 -1.83 -14.01 3.11
C LEU A 78 -2.75 -14.89 2.23
N GLY A 79 -2.97 -14.51 0.99
CA GLY A 79 -3.67 -15.26 -0.05
C GLY A 79 -2.96 -16.57 -0.40
N HIS A 80 -3.69 -17.66 -0.20
CA HIS A 80 -3.26 -19.01 -0.56
C HIS A 80 -3.50 -19.35 -2.05
N SER A 81 -3.62 -18.37 -2.95
CA SER A 81 -4.05 -18.58 -4.34
C SER A 81 -3.15 -17.93 -5.37
N PHE A 82 -3.02 -18.57 -6.54
CA PHE A 82 -2.20 -18.18 -7.69
C PHE A 82 -2.60 -16.87 -8.40
N ASP A 83 -3.42 -16.02 -7.80
CA ASP A 83 -3.76 -14.67 -8.30
C ASP A 83 -2.94 -13.59 -7.56
N PRO A 84 -2.75 -12.39 -8.14
CA PRO A 84 -2.19 -11.25 -7.40
C PRO A 84 -3.06 -11.01 -6.17
N GLU A 85 -2.46 -11.23 -5.01
CA GLU A 85 -3.16 -11.40 -3.73
C GLU A 85 -3.55 -10.06 -3.11
N THR A 86 -2.61 -9.12 -3.09
CA THR A 86 -2.88 -7.73 -2.71
C THR A 86 -3.36 -6.99 -3.95
N MET A 87 -4.64 -6.63 -4.01
CA MET A 87 -5.20 -5.74 -5.03
C MET A 87 -5.35 -4.33 -4.44
N GLY A 88 -4.80 -3.32 -5.11
CA GLY A 88 -4.78 -1.94 -4.63
C GLY A 88 -3.79 -1.69 -3.49
N ILE A 89 -4.18 -0.91 -2.47
CA ILE A 89 -3.35 -0.58 -1.30
C ILE A 89 -4.14 -0.94 -0.05
N TRP A 90 -3.50 -1.69 0.85
CA TRP A 90 -4.07 -2.15 2.12
C TRP A 90 -3.47 -1.39 3.28
N LEU A 91 -4.29 -1.15 4.30
CA LEU A 91 -3.97 -0.30 5.43
C LEU A 91 -4.11 -1.05 6.75
N TRP A 92 -3.07 -0.93 7.58
CA TRP A 92 -3.07 -1.34 8.97
C TRP A 92 -2.65 -0.15 9.85
N VAL A 93 -3.40 0.11 10.92
CA VAL A 93 -3.01 1.09 11.93
C VAL A 93 -2.38 0.31 13.06
N VAL A 94 -1.11 0.58 13.34
CA VAL A 94 -0.38 -0.09 14.42
C VAL A 94 -1.03 0.30 15.76
N PRO A 95 -1.42 -0.67 16.63
CA PRO A 95 -2.07 -0.38 17.90
C PRO A 95 -1.19 0.46 18.84
N GLU A 96 0.12 0.22 18.81
CA GLU A 96 1.09 0.91 19.64
C GLU A 96 1.34 2.36 19.20
N LYS A 97 1.56 3.24 20.17
CA LYS A 97 2.06 4.60 19.93
C LYS A 97 3.57 4.58 19.86
N TYR A 98 4.13 5.40 18.99
CA TYR A 98 5.56 5.60 18.84
C TYR A 98 5.93 7.00 19.30
N THR A 99 7.16 7.16 19.77
CA THR A 99 7.66 8.44 20.27
C THR A 99 8.88 8.85 19.46
N ASP A 100 8.91 10.08 18.97
CA ASP A 100 10.07 10.61 18.26
C ASP A 100 11.21 11.00 19.24
N ALA A 101 12.36 11.39 18.70
CA ALA A 101 13.52 11.80 19.50
C ALA A 101 13.27 13.03 20.39
N GLN A 102 12.16 13.74 20.18
CA GLN A 102 11.76 14.94 20.91
C GLN A 102 10.67 14.63 21.95
N GLY A 103 10.27 13.37 22.11
CA GLY A 103 9.26 12.95 23.07
C GLY A 103 7.81 13.11 22.56
N ARG A 104 7.59 13.38 21.27
CA ARG A 104 6.25 13.53 20.71
C ARG A 104 5.70 12.19 20.25
N GLU A 105 4.49 11.85 20.72
CA GLU A 105 3.79 10.65 20.30
C GLU A 105 3.21 10.78 18.89
N PHE A 106 3.25 9.68 18.14
CA PHE A 106 2.64 9.57 16.82
C PHE A 106 2.09 8.16 16.57
N THR A 107 1.14 8.07 15.64
CA THR A 107 0.59 6.78 15.18
C THR A 107 1.30 6.34 13.91
N VAL A 108 1.64 5.05 13.83
CA VAL A 108 2.15 4.44 12.60
C VAL A 108 1.00 3.83 11.81
N VAL A 109 0.98 4.13 10.51
CA VAL A 109 0.08 3.52 9.52
C VAL A 109 0.92 2.77 8.51
N LEU A 110 0.68 1.46 8.39
CA LEU A 110 1.34 0.58 7.44
C LEU A 110 0.50 0.47 6.17
N LEU A 111 1.12 0.70 5.01
CA LEU A 111 0.50 0.52 3.70
C LEU A 111 1.20 -0.61 2.92
N ASP A 112 0.47 -1.68 2.63
CA ASP A 112 0.93 -2.77 1.76
C ASP A 112 0.34 -2.60 0.36
N SER A 113 1.21 -2.45 -0.64
CA SER A 113 0.77 -2.24 -2.02
C SER A 113 0.67 -3.55 -2.80
N GLU A 114 -0.24 -3.56 -3.77
CA GLU A 114 -0.20 -4.49 -4.89
C GLU A 114 1.20 -4.49 -5.52
N GLY A 115 1.65 -5.69 -5.94
CA GLY A 115 2.98 -5.86 -6.50
C GLY A 115 3.05 -5.44 -7.96
N ILE A 116 4.15 -4.80 -8.31
CA ILE A 116 4.49 -4.41 -9.68
C ILE A 116 4.83 -5.68 -10.49
N ASP A 117 4.62 -5.66 -11.82
CA ASP A 117 4.94 -6.75 -12.75
C ASP A 117 4.10 -8.02 -12.58
N ALA A 118 2.86 -7.89 -12.11
CA ALA A 118 1.91 -8.99 -12.27
C ALA A 118 1.73 -9.23 -13.78
N VAL A 119 1.95 -10.46 -14.24
CA VAL A 119 1.89 -10.92 -15.65
C VAL A 119 0.54 -10.61 -16.35
N SER A 120 -0.44 -10.09 -15.61
CA SER A 120 -1.78 -9.71 -16.04
C SER A 120 -2.09 -8.21 -15.95
N ALA A 121 -1.15 -7.34 -15.58
CA ALA A 121 -1.41 -5.93 -15.37
C ALA A 121 -1.09 -5.10 -16.62
N GLU A 122 -2.11 -4.43 -17.16
CA GLU A 122 -1.93 -3.29 -18.05
C GLU A 122 -1.09 -2.24 -17.30
N GLY A 123 0.17 -2.04 -17.70
CA GLY A 123 1.21 -1.31 -16.94
C GLY A 123 0.86 0.12 -16.48
N ILE A 124 -0.22 0.72 -16.99
CA ILE A 124 -0.75 2.01 -16.54
C ILE A 124 -1.21 1.96 -15.07
N ASN A 125 -1.78 0.83 -14.64
CA ASN A 125 -2.32 0.70 -13.28
C ASN A 125 -1.23 0.50 -12.21
N ASP A 126 -0.13 -0.16 -12.57
CA ASP A 126 1.00 -0.41 -11.65
C ASP A 126 1.70 0.90 -11.26
N HIS A 127 1.85 1.83 -12.22
CA HIS A 127 2.39 3.15 -11.95
C HIS A 127 1.51 3.98 -11.01
N ALA A 128 0.19 3.86 -11.10
CA ALA A 128 -0.73 4.62 -10.24
C ALA A 128 -0.65 4.17 -8.78
N ILE A 129 -0.62 2.86 -8.53
CA ILE A 129 -0.44 2.32 -7.17
C ILE A 129 0.91 2.74 -6.62
N PHE A 130 1.97 2.57 -7.40
CA PHE A 130 3.31 2.90 -6.95
C PHE A 130 3.43 4.40 -6.61
N THR A 131 2.97 5.26 -7.52
CA THR A 131 2.98 6.71 -7.32
C THR A 131 2.19 7.10 -6.08
N LEU A 132 1.00 6.54 -5.88
CA LEU A 132 0.19 6.80 -4.70
C LEU A 132 0.87 6.32 -3.42
N SER A 133 1.50 5.13 -3.44
CA SER A 133 2.30 4.63 -2.32
C SER A 133 3.44 5.59 -1.97
N VAL A 134 4.15 6.15 -2.95
CA VAL A 134 5.19 7.16 -2.64
C VAL A 134 4.56 8.40 -2.03
N LEU A 135 3.54 8.99 -2.68
CA LEU A 135 2.90 10.24 -2.27
C LEU A 135 2.31 10.19 -0.84
N LEU A 136 1.78 9.04 -0.44
CA LEU A 136 1.20 8.83 0.89
C LEU A 136 2.27 8.54 1.95
N SER A 137 3.48 8.12 1.57
CA SER A 137 4.50 7.65 2.50
C SER A 137 5.25 8.78 3.20
N SER A 138 5.46 8.62 4.51
CA SER A 138 6.56 9.24 5.24
C SER A 138 7.85 8.44 5.06
N VAL A 139 7.73 7.12 4.98
CA VAL A 139 8.82 6.16 4.72
C VAL A 139 8.34 5.16 3.68
N LEU A 140 9.13 4.98 2.61
CA LEU A 140 8.88 3.98 1.59
C LEU A 140 9.93 2.88 1.68
N ILE A 141 9.48 1.63 1.85
CA ILE A 141 10.31 0.44 1.73
C ILE A 141 10.15 -0.07 0.29
N TYR A 142 11.22 0.00 -0.49
CA TYR A 142 11.24 -0.61 -1.81
C TYR A 142 11.86 -2.01 -1.74
N ASN A 143 11.04 -3.04 -1.90
CA ASN A 143 11.45 -4.43 -1.88
C ASN A 143 11.94 -4.85 -3.28
N SER A 144 13.24 -4.74 -3.54
CA SER A 144 13.86 -5.17 -4.79
C SER A 144 14.23 -6.66 -4.77
N VAL A 145 14.35 -7.27 -5.95
CA VAL A 145 14.87 -8.64 -6.10
C VAL A 145 16.30 -8.56 -6.62
N GLY A 146 17.27 -8.94 -5.79
CA GLY A 146 18.68 -8.86 -6.17
C GLY A 146 19.23 -7.43 -6.12
N VAL A 147 20.31 -7.18 -6.87
CA VAL A 147 20.92 -5.84 -6.95
C VAL A 147 19.98 -4.91 -7.69
N PRO A 148 19.60 -3.75 -7.11
CA PRO A 148 18.75 -2.78 -7.79
C PRO A 148 19.30 -2.44 -9.17
N THR A 149 18.48 -2.65 -10.20
CA THR A 149 18.81 -2.28 -11.57
C THR A 149 18.33 -0.87 -11.85
N ARG A 150 18.79 -0.27 -12.96
CA ARG A 150 18.33 1.05 -13.37
C ARG A 150 16.82 1.07 -13.61
N THR A 151 16.24 -0.03 -14.09
CA THR A 151 14.79 -0.18 -14.32
C THR A 151 13.99 -0.15 -13.02
N ASP A 152 14.52 -0.71 -11.92
CA ASP A 152 13.93 -0.59 -10.59
C ASP A 152 13.86 0.88 -10.12
N LEU A 153 14.85 1.67 -10.50
CA LEU A 153 14.94 3.10 -10.17
C LEU A 153 14.15 3.98 -11.15
N GLU A 154 13.96 3.57 -12.40
CA GLU A 154 13.12 4.29 -13.38
C GLU A 154 11.65 4.32 -12.94
N GLY A 155 11.16 3.26 -12.30
CA GLY A 155 9.85 3.27 -11.63
C GLY A 155 9.74 4.36 -10.55
N LEU A 156 10.83 4.68 -9.87
CA LEU A 156 10.96 5.75 -8.88
C LEU A 156 11.12 7.15 -9.49
N GLU A 157 11.60 7.27 -10.72
CA GLU A 157 11.84 8.57 -11.37
C GLU A 157 10.53 9.37 -11.55
N TYR A 158 9.43 8.68 -11.85
CA TYR A 158 8.11 9.31 -12.03
C TYR A 158 7.57 9.99 -10.75
N PRO A 159 7.52 9.32 -9.57
CA PRO A 159 7.10 9.97 -8.34
C PRO A 159 8.08 11.06 -7.86
N PHE A 160 9.39 10.89 -8.03
CA PHE A 160 10.34 11.97 -7.68
C PHE A 160 10.06 13.25 -8.49
N ARG A 161 9.75 13.12 -9.78
CA ARG A 161 9.38 14.26 -10.63
C ARG A 161 8.08 14.93 -10.15
N LEU A 162 7.10 14.16 -9.66
CA LEU A 162 5.86 14.68 -9.07
C LEU A 162 6.12 15.42 -7.74
N TYR A 163 6.98 14.89 -6.88
CA TYR A 163 7.39 15.56 -5.64
C TYR A 163 8.09 16.90 -5.91
N TYR A 164 8.97 16.98 -6.91
CA TYR A 164 9.56 18.25 -7.34
C TYR A 164 8.50 19.26 -7.81
N VAL A 165 7.48 18.82 -8.54
CA VAL A 165 6.39 19.71 -8.98
C VAL A 165 5.54 20.19 -7.80
N LEU A 166 5.20 19.33 -6.84
CA LEU A 166 4.45 19.69 -5.63
C LEU A 166 5.21 20.64 -4.70
N ILE A 167 6.55 20.55 -4.64
CA ILE A 167 7.40 21.48 -3.86
C ILE A 167 7.56 22.83 -4.57
N CYS A 168 7.49 22.87 -5.90
CA CYS A 168 7.59 24.09 -6.70
C CYS A 168 6.24 24.79 -6.98
N SER A 169 5.14 24.32 -6.37
CA SER A 169 3.79 24.92 -6.45
C SER A 169 3.48 25.73 -5.20
#